data_AF-A0A6I1NII2-F1
#
_entry.id   AF-A0A6I1NII2-F1
#
_cell.length_a   1.000
_cell.length_b   1.000
_cell.length_c   1.000
_cell.angle_alpha   90.00
_cell.angle_beta   90.00
_cell.angle_gamma   90.00
#
_symmetry.space_group_name_H-M   'P 1'
#
loop_
_entity.id
_entity.type
_entity.pdbx_description
1 polymer ?
#
loop_
_entity_poly.entity_id
_entity_poly.type
_entity_poly.pdbx_seq_one_letter_code
_entity_poly.pdbx_strand_id
1 'polypeptide(L)'
;MKLSMNLYDALTSIDVPPNKAKAVVNAWESDMEKFATKSDLLRTETQLQTSITELGSEVRSLGTELRALINEQGAELRASIKEQGAELRESMTKQGTELREAMTKQGAELREAMTKQGAELREAITEQGAKFQVSVAEMDSQNKILRWQLSILLVCITIPLLKLAYDMLIKFTLN
;
A
#
# COMPACT_ATOMS: atom_id res chain seq x y z
N MET A 1 -38.42 -76.00 31.26
CA MET A 1 -38.92 -77.39 31.26
C MET A 1 -37.82 -78.44 31.13
N LYS A 2 -37.19 -78.69 29.97
CA LYS A 2 -36.10 -79.71 29.89
C LYS A 2 -34.91 -79.40 30.82
N LEU A 3 -34.56 -78.12 30.95
CA LEU A 3 -33.46 -77.63 31.79
C LEU A 3 -33.83 -77.45 33.27
N SER A 4 -35.13 -77.46 33.61
CA SER A 4 -35.56 -77.42 35.02
C SER A 4 -35.77 -78.82 35.59
N MET A 5 -36.23 -79.78 34.77
CA MET A 5 -36.28 -81.20 35.14
C MET A 5 -34.87 -81.78 35.35
N ASN A 6 -33.92 -81.52 34.45
CA ASN A 6 -32.57 -82.06 34.61
C ASN A 6 -31.81 -81.47 35.83
N LEU A 7 -32.07 -80.23 36.22
CA LEU A 7 -31.49 -79.60 37.42
C LEU A 7 -32.11 -80.18 38.70
N TYR A 8 -33.42 -80.42 38.69
CA TYR A 8 -34.12 -81.08 39.79
C TYR A 8 -33.63 -82.52 40.00
N ASP A 9 -33.48 -83.28 38.91
CA ASP A 9 -32.97 -84.66 38.92
C ASP A 9 -31.50 -84.70 39.39
N ALA A 10 -30.67 -83.73 38.98
CA ALA A 10 -29.28 -83.64 39.42
C ALA A 10 -29.16 -83.28 40.92
N LEU A 11 -30.01 -82.39 41.44
CA LEU A 11 -30.00 -82.00 42.85
C LEU A 11 -30.47 -83.15 43.76
N THR A 12 -31.50 -83.89 43.34
CA THR A 12 -32.01 -85.04 44.08
C THR A 12 -31.04 -86.24 44.04
N SER A 13 -30.24 -86.38 42.99
CA SER A 13 -29.16 -87.38 42.91
C SER A 13 -27.96 -87.12 43.85
N ILE A 14 -27.85 -85.92 44.44
CA ILE A 14 -26.79 -85.54 45.41
C ILE A 14 -27.38 -85.40 46.82
N ASP A 15 -28.46 -86.15 47.12
CA ASP A 15 -29.14 -86.18 48.42
C ASP A 15 -29.69 -84.83 48.94
N VAL A 16 -29.93 -83.85 48.06
CA VAL A 16 -30.59 -82.60 48.47
C VAL A 16 -32.06 -82.90 48.77
N PRO A 17 -32.60 -82.51 49.95
CA PRO A 17 -33.99 -82.73 50.29
C PRO A 17 -34.95 -82.14 49.23
N PRO A 18 -36.03 -82.86 48.84
CA PRO A 18 -36.91 -82.47 47.73
C PRO A 18 -37.44 -81.03 47.82
N ASN A 19 -37.68 -80.59 49.05
CA ASN A 19 -38.23 -79.27 49.39
C ASN A 19 -37.21 -78.15 49.05
N LYS A 20 -35.93 -78.39 49.33
CA LYS A 20 -34.84 -77.45 49.05
C LYS A 20 -34.46 -77.47 47.56
N ALA A 21 -34.44 -78.66 46.93
CA ALA A 21 -34.23 -78.78 45.49
C ALA A 21 -35.29 -78.00 44.70
N LYS A 22 -36.57 -78.09 45.11
CA LYS A 22 -37.65 -77.31 44.51
C LYS A 22 -37.49 -75.79 44.71
N ALA A 23 -37.05 -75.36 45.90
CA ALA A 23 -36.81 -73.94 46.16
C ALA A 23 -35.68 -73.37 45.29
N VAL A 24 -34.60 -74.12 45.07
CA VAL A 24 -33.48 -73.71 44.20
C VAL A 24 -33.92 -73.65 42.73
N VAL A 25 -34.67 -74.66 42.26
CA VAL A 25 -35.21 -74.65 40.88
C VAL A 25 -36.17 -73.47 40.67
N ASN A 26 -37.06 -73.21 41.62
CA ASN A 26 -37.99 -72.07 41.54
C ASN A 26 -37.27 -70.71 41.59
N ALA A 27 -36.24 -70.57 42.43
CA ALA A 27 -35.43 -69.35 42.50
C ALA A 27 -34.66 -69.13 41.20
N TRP A 28 -34.09 -70.19 40.63
CA TRP A 28 -33.38 -70.15 39.36
C TRP A 28 -34.33 -69.87 38.18
N GLU A 29 -35.53 -70.48 38.12
CA GLU A 29 -36.54 -70.14 37.10
C GLU A 29 -36.98 -68.67 37.22
N SER A 30 -37.18 -68.15 38.44
CA SER A 30 -37.51 -66.74 38.66
C SER A 30 -36.39 -65.78 38.23
N ASP A 31 -35.12 -66.15 38.41
CA ASP A 31 -34.00 -65.37 37.89
C ASP A 31 -33.84 -65.53 36.37
N MET A 32 -34.18 -66.70 35.82
CA MET A 32 -34.18 -66.96 34.38
C MET A 32 -35.19 -66.08 33.63
N GLU A 33 -36.34 -65.79 34.25
CA GLU A 33 -37.35 -64.86 33.73
C GLU A 33 -36.87 -63.41 33.67
N LYS A 34 -35.86 -63.01 34.47
CA LYS A 34 -35.31 -61.64 34.45
C LYS A 34 -34.25 -61.44 33.37
N PHE A 35 -33.71 -62.51 32.79
CA PHE A 35 -32.70 -62.40 31.75
C PHE A 35 -33.31 -62.10 30.38
N ALA A 36 -32.60 -61.29 29.60
CA ALA A 36 -32.96 -61.02 28.21
C ALA A 36 -33.02 -62.34 27.42
N THR A 37 -34.13 -62.53 26.71
CA THR A 37 -34.30 -63.68 25.84
C THR A 37 -33.48 -63.51 24.55
N LYS A 38 -33.27 -64.60 23.81
CA LYS A 38 -32.62 -64.52 22.48
C LYS A 38 -33.34 -63.56 21.53
N SER A 39 -34.67 -63.49 21.62
CA SER A 39 -35.47 -62.52 20.86
C SER A 39 -35.17 -61.08 21.25
N ASP A 40 -34.99 -60.78 22.54
CA ASP A 40 -34.64 -59.43 23.00
C ASP A 40 -33.28 -59.01 22.47
N LEU A 41 -32.30 -59.91 22.49
CA LEU A 41 -30.96 -59.67 21.96
C LEU A 41 -30.96 -59.46 20.44
N LEU A 42 -31.71 -60.28 19.69
CA LEU A 42 -31.85 -60.10 18.23
C LEU A 42 -32.54 -58.77 17.90
N ARG A 43 -33.52 -58.37 18.71
CA ARG A 43 -34.21 -57.08 18.54
C ARG A 43 -33.23 -55.92 18.76
N THR A 44 -32.43 -55.96 19.82
CA THR A 44 -31.44 -54.91 20.08
C THR A 44 -30.33 -54.89 19.03
N GLU A 45 -29.86 -56.04 18.57
CA GLU A 45 -28.89 -56.12 17.46
C GLU A 45 -29.45 -55.50 16.17
N THR A 46 -30.69 -55.81 15.81
CA THR A 46 -31.35 -55.25 14.63
C THR A 46 -31.53 -53.73 14.75
N GLN A 47 -31.94 -53.26 15.93
CA GLN A 47 -32.04 -51.83 16.22
C GLN A 47 -30.69 -51.12 16.10
N LEU A 48 -29.63 -51.69 16.69
CA LEU A 48 -28.28 -51.15 16.61
C LEU A 48 -27.76 -51.13 15.16
N GLN A 49 -27.95 -52.20 14.38
CA GLN A 49 -27.58 -52.22 12.97
C GLN A 49 -28.30 -51.13 12.19
N THR A 50 -29.60 -50.94 12.44
CA THR A 50 -30.39 -49.88 11.81
C THR A 50 -29.83 -48.51 12.17
N SER A 51 -29.63 -48.20 13.45
CA SER A 51 -29.06 -46.92 13.88
C SER A 51 -27.65 -46.68 13.35
N ILE A 52 -26.81 -47.73 13.26
CA ILE A 52 -25.47 -47.61 12.66
C ILE A 52 -25.59 -47.25 11.17
N THR A 53 -26.52 -47.87 10.44
CA THR A 53 -26.71 -47.55 9.02
C THR A 53 -27.26 -46.15 8.80
N GLU A 54 -28.19 -45.69 9.65
CA GLU A 54 -28.76 -44.34 9.63
C GLU A 54 -27.68 -43.29 9.97
N LEU A 55 -26.95 -43.46 11.07
CA LEU A 55 -25.84 -42.57 11.41
C LEU A 55 -24.77 -42.56 10.30
N GLY A 56 -24.50 -43.72 9.70
CA GLY A 56 -23.58 -43.84 8.58
C GLY A 56 -24.05 -43.11 7.33
N SER A 57 -25.36 -42.99 7.08
CA SER A 57 -25.89 -42.20 5.96
C SER A 57 -25.88 -40.71 6.27
N GLU A 58 -26.26 -40.31 7.49
CA GLU A 58 -26.23 -38.92 7.97
C GLU A 58 -24.82 -38.34 7.92
N VAL A 59 -23.83 -39.06 8.46
CA VAL A 59 -22.42 -38.62 8.44
C VAL A 59 -21.91 -38.46 7.01
N ARG A 60 -22.32 -39.34 6.09
CA ARG A 60 -21.96 -39.19 4.67
C ARG A 60 -22.63 -37.98 4.04
N SER A 61 -23.91 -37.73 4.31
CA SER A 61 -24.63 -36.54 3.82
C SER A 61 -23.96 -35.27 4.31
N LEU A 62 -23.71 -35.16 5.62
CA LEU A 62 -23.03 -34.03 6.21
C LEU A 62 -21.63 -33.83 5.62
N GLY A 63 -20.90 -34.92 5.38
CA GLY A 63 -19.60 -34.88 4.71
C GLY A 63 -19.68 -34.33 3.28
N THR A 64 -20.74 -34.66 2.53
CA THR A 64 -20.97 -34.11 1.18
C THR A 64 -21.37 -32.65 1.20
N GLU A 65 -22.25 -32.25 2.13
CA GLU A 65 -22.69 -30.86 2.30
C GLU A 65 -21.54 -29.95 2.72
N LEU A 66 -20.74 -30.39 3.70
CA LEU A 66 -19.56 -29.64 4.14
C LEU A 66 -18.55 -29.47 3.00
N ARG A 67 -18.34 -30.51 2.17
CA ARG A 67 -17.46 -30.42 1.02
C ARG A 67 -18.00 -29.46 -0.04
N ALA A 68 -19.31 -29.43 -0.26
CA ALA A 68 -19.95 -28.46 -1.16
C ALA A 68 -19.76 -27.02 -0.67
N LEU A 69 -20.05 -26.75 0.62
CA LEU A 69 -19.86 -25.44 1.25
C LEU A 69 -18.41 -24.95 1.17
N ILE A 70 -17.44 -25.81 1.47
CA ILE A 70 -16.02 -25.46 1.38
C ILE A 70 -15.63 -25.10 -0.07
N ASN A 71 -16.16 -25.83 -1.05
CA ASN A 71 -15.88 -25.55 -2.46
C ASN A 71 -16.51 -24.23 -2.92
N GLU A 72 -17.75 -23.96 -2.51
CA GLU A 72 -18.47 -22.73 -2.81
C GLU A 72 -17.76 -21.52 -2.21
N GLN A 73 -17.50 -21.53 -0.89
CA GLN A 73 -16.75 -20.47 -0.22
C GLN A 73 -15.34 -20.30 -0.79
N GLY A 74 -14.69 -21.40 -1.15
CA GLY A 74 -13.38 -21.36 -1.80
C GLY A 74 -13.43 -20.76 -3.22
N ALA A 75 -14.53 -20.92 -3.95
CA ALA A 75 -14.73 -20.28 -5.25
C ALA A 75 -15.01 -18.78 -5.10
N GLU A 76 -15.89 -18.41 -4.17
CA GLU A 76 -16.22 -17.01 -3.84
C GLU A 76 -14.98 -16.23 -3.40
N LEU A 77 -14.18 -16.79 -2.48
CA LEU A 77 -12.95 -16.15 -2.01
C LEU A 77 -11.96 -15.92 -3.15
N ARG A 78 -11.79 -16.91 -4.05
CA ARG A 78 -10.92 -16.75 -5.24
C ARG A 78 -11.44 -15.68 -6.19
N ALA A 79 -12.75 -15.60 -6.39
CA ALA A 79 -13.37 -14.57 -7.22
C ALA A 79 -13.13 -13.18 -6.62
N SER A 80 -13.38 -13.01 -5.32
CA SER A 80 -13.17 -11.74 -4.61
C SER A 80 -11.72 -11.28 -4.65
N ILE A 81 -10.75 -12.19 -4.41
CA ILE A 81 -9.32 -11.87 -4.51
C ILE A 81 -8.96 -11.42 -5.94
N LYS A 82 -9.51 -12.08 -6.96
CA LYS A 82 -9.26 -11.72 -8.36
C LYS A 82 -9.81 -10.35 -8.72
N GLU A 83 -11.02 -10.02 -8.25
CA GLU A 83 -11.68 -8.74 -8.44
C GLU A 83 -10.89 -7.61 -7.76
N GLN A 84 -10.60 -7.74 -6.47
CA GLN A 84 -9.77 -6.77 -5.73
C GLN A 84 -8.39 -6.59 -6.36
N GLY A 85 -7.77 -7.67 -6.85
CA GLY A 85 -6.51 -7.61 -7.57
C GLY A 85 -6.59 -6.89 -8.92
N ALA A 86 -7.74 -6.91 -9.60
CA ALA A 86 -7.98 -6.15 -10.82
C ALA A 86 -8.19 -4.66 -10.51
N GLU A 87 -9.03 -4.34 -9.53
CA GLU A 87 -9.30 -2.97 -9.07
C GLU A 87 -8.01 -2.26 -8.61
N LEU A 88 -7.16 -2.97 -7.84
CA LEU A 88 -5.89 -2.41 -7.38
C LEU A 88 -4.95 -2.10 -8.55
N ARG A 89 -4.90 -2.96 -9.58
CA ARG A 89 -4.08 -2.72 -10.78
C ARG A 89 -4.60 -1.53 -11.58
N GLU A 90 -5.91 -1.40 -11.71
CA GLU A 90 -6.54 -0.27 -12.39
C GLU A 90 -6.23 1.05 -11.66
N SER A 91 -6.41 1.07 -10.33
CA SER A 91 -6.10 2.22 -9.48
C SER A 91 -4.63 2.64 -9.60
N MET A 92 -3.69 1.69 -9.51
CA MET A 92 -2.26 1.96 -9.70
C MET A 92 -1.94 2.49 -11.10
N THR A 93 -2.59 1.96 -12.14
CA THR A 93 -2.40 2.43 -13.52
C THR A 93 -2.86 3.88 -13.66
N LYS A 94 -4.05 4.20 -13.14
CA LYS A 94 -4.63 5.54 -13.16
C LYS A 94 -3.76 6.55 -12.40
N GLN A 95 -3.31 6.21 -11.19
CA GLN A 95 -2.41 7.06 -10.43
C GLN A 95 -1.07 7.27 -11.15
N GLY A 96 -0.54 6.22 -11.78
CA GLY A 96 0.68 6.32 -12.59
C GLY A 96 0.53 7.25 -13.80
N THR A 97 -0.62 7.22 -14.47
CA THR A 97 -0.91 8.14 -15.57
C THR A 97 -1.08 9.58 -15.09
N GLU A 98 -1.84 9.81 -14.03
CA GLU A 98 -2.07 11.14 -13.45
C GLU A 98 -0.75 11.77 -12.97
N LEU A 99 0.13 10.99 -12.33
CA LEU A 99 1.44 11.46 -11.90
C LEU A 99 2.33 11.86 -13.08
N ARG A 100 2.32 11.06 -14.16
CA ARG A 100 3.10 11.35 -15.37
C ARG A 100 2.60 12.62 -16.06
N GLU A 101 1.29 12.82 -16.13
CA GLU A 101 0.68 14.03 -16.67
C GLU A 101 1.05 15.26 -15.83
N ALA A 102 0.94 15.17 -14.49
CA ALA A 102 1.31 16.24 -13.58
C ALA A 102 2.80 16.64 -13.73
N MET A 103 3.70 15.66 -13.80
CA MET A 103 5.13 15.91 -14.03
C MET A 103 5.41 16.56 -15.38
N THR A 104 4.70 16.13 -16.43
CA THR A 104 4.84 16.71 -17.77
C THR A 104 4.38 18.17 -17.78
N LYS A 105 3.25 18.46 -17.14
CA LYS A 105 2.70 19.80 -17.00
C LYS A 105 3.66 20.72 -16.23
N GLN A 106 4.11 20.31 -15.05
CA GLN A 106 5.08 21.09 -14.26
C GLN A 106 6.39 21.33 -15.03
N GLY A 107 6.88 20.33 -15.77
CA GLY A 107 8.06 20.47 -16.61
C GLY A 107 7.87 21.45 -17.78
N ALA A 108 6.65 21.59 -18.31
CA ALA A 108 6.33 22.59 -19.33
C ALA A 108 6.25 23.99 -18.71
N GLU A 109 5.53 24.14 -17.59
CA GLU A 109 5.40 25.41 -16.85
C GLU A 109 6.76 25.95 -16.41
N LEU A 110 7.66 25.09 -15.91
CA LEU A 110 9.01 25.50 -15.52
C LEU A 110 9.84 25.98 -16.72
N ARG A 111 9.73 25.33 -17.88
CA ARG A 111 10.43 25.77 -19.10
C ARG A 111 9.91 27.12 -19.59
N GLU A 112 8.60 27.31 -19.54
CA GLU A 112 7.98 28.60 -19.90
C GLU A 112 8.46 29.71 -18.97
N ALA A 113 8.43 29.48 -17.65
CA ALA A 113 8.90 30.44 -16.66
C ALA A 113 10.39 30.81 -16.88
N MET A 114 11.25 29.82 -17.12
CA MET A 114 12.67 30.06 -17.41
C MET A 114 12.88 30.84 -18.71
N THR A 115 12.09 30.56 -19.74
CA THR A 115 12.17 31.27 -21.03
C THR A 115 11.76 32.73 -20.85
N LYS A 116 10.67 32.98 -20.13
CA LYS A 116 10.18 34.31 -19.82
C LYS A 116 11.19 35.12 -19.01
N GLN A 117 11.70 34.56 -17.92
CA GLN A 117 12.72 35.24 -17.09
C GLN A 117 14.01 35.51 -17.89
N GLY A 118 14.41 34.58 -18.76
CA GLY A 118 15.57 34.78 -19.64
C GLY A 118 15.38 35.92 -20.64
N ALA A 119 14.17 36.07 -21.18
CA ALA A 119 13.83 37.19 -22.07
C ALA A 119 13.81 38.53 -21.31
N GLU A 120 13.13 38.57 -20.16
CA GLU A 120 13.07 39.76 -19.29
C GLU A 120 14.47 40.22 -18.85
N LEU A 121 15.35 39.28 -18.47
CA LEU A 121 16.72 39.61 -18.09
C LEU A 121 17.53 40.18 -19.27
N ARG A 122 17.38 39.60 -20.47
CA ARG A 122 18.04 40.13 -21.68
C ARG A 122 17.57 41.54 -22.00
N GLU A 123 16.26 41.78 -21.95
CA GLU A 123 15.68 43.10 -22.17
C GLU A 123 16.24 44.12 -21.17
N ALA A 124 16.24 43.78 -19.88
CA ALA A 124 16.81 44.64 -18.84
C ALA A 124 18.30 44.96 -19.06
N ILE A 125 19.11 43.96 -19.45
CA ILE A 125 20.53 44.16 -19.78
C ILE A 125 20.69 45.10 -20.98
N THR A 126 19.88 44.91 -22.04
CA THR A 126 19.96 45.77 -23.23
C THR A 126 19.55 47.20 -22.93
N GLU A 127 18.50 47.40 -22.12
CA GLU A 127 18.03 48.73 -21.74
C GLU A 127 19.06 49.45 -20.86
N GLN A 128 19.62 48.76 -19.86
CA GLN A 128 20.69 49.30 -19.02
C GLN A 128 21.95 49.59 -19.83
N GLY A 129 22.32 48.72 -20.77
CA GLY A 129 23.45 48.92 -21.67
C GLY A 129 23.28 50.16 -22.55
N ALA A 130 22.09 50.36 -23.12
CA ALA A 130 21.77 51.56 -23.90
C ALA A 130 21.84 52.83 -23.04
N LYS A 131 21.24 52.81 -21.84
CA LYS A 131 21.32 53.92 -20.87
C LYS A 131 22.76 54.25 -20.50
N PHE A 132 23.59 53.23 -20.27
CA PHE A 132 25.00 53.41 -19.95
C PHE A 132 25.77 54.03 -21.12
N GLN A 133 25.57 53.57 -22.36
CA GLN A 133 26.21 54.15 -23.54
C GLN A 133 25.85 55.63 -23.73
N VAL A 134 24.58 56.00 -23.54
CA VAL A 134 24.14 57.40 -23.59
C VAL A 134 24.85 58.24 -22.53
N SER A 135 24.91 57.74 -21.29
CA SER A 135 25.63 58.42 -20.20
C SER A 135 27.12 58.61 -20.49
N VAL A 136 27.79 57.59 -21.03
CA VAL A 136 29.21 57.66 -21.42
C VAL A 136 29.43 58.66 -22.55
N ALA A 137 28.56 58.68 -23.56
CA ALA A 137 28.64 59.64 -24.66
C ALA A 137 28.48 61.08 -24.18
N GLU A 138 27.57 61.32 -23.22
CA GLU A 138 27.41 62.63 -22.59
C GLU A 138 28.64 63.02 -21.77
N MET A 139 29.23 62.09 -21.00
CA MET A 139 30.48 62.38 -20.30
C MET A 139 31.65 62.69 -21.24
N ASP A 140 31.74 62.02 -22.40
CA ASP A 140 32.76 62.30 -23.41
C ASP A 140 32.59 63.68 -24.05
N SER A 141 31.35 64.09 -24.34
CA SER A 141 31.05 65.43 -24.86
C SER A 141 31.45 66.53 -23.86
N GLN A 142 31.08 66.36 -22.59
CA GLN A 142 31.45 67.27 -21.49
C GLN A 142 32.97 67.37 -21.34
N ASN A 143 33.69 66.24 -21.36
CA ASN A 143 35.16 66.23 -21.30
C ASN A 143 35.81 66.94 -22.48
N LYS A 144 35.30 66.78 -23.71
CA LYS A 144 35.80 67.51 -24.89
C LYS A 144 35.61 69.02 -24.73
N ILE A 145 34.44 69.45 -24.24
CA ILE A 145 34.17 70.87 -23.96
C ILE A 145 35.13 71.40 -22.90
N LEU A 146 35.32 70.68 -21.78
CA LEU A 146 36.25 71.05 -20.73
C LEU A 146 37.70 71.17 -21.25
N ARG A 147 38.15 70.22 -22.08
CA ARG A 147 39.48 70.27 -22.71
C ARG A 147 39.63 71.50 -23.62
N TRP A 148 38.59 71.84 -24.38
CA TRP A 148 38.57 73.04 -25.21
C TRP A 148 38.64 74.32 -24.36
N GLN A 149 37.83 74.41 -23.30
CA GLN A 149 37.83 75.53 -22.37
C GLN A 149 39.19 75.71 -21.68
N LEU A 150 39.79 74.62 -21.18
CA LEU A 150 41.12 74.64 -20.58
C LEU A 150 42.20 75.10 -21.57
N SER A 151 42.11 74.67 -22.85
CA SER A 151 43.06 75.08 -23.89
C SER A 151 42.95 76.58 -24.20
N ILE A 152 41.72 77.10 -24.31
CA ILE A 152 41.48 78.54 -24.49
C ILE A 152 42.03 79.32 -23.30
N LEU A 153 41.74 78.90 -22.06
CA LEU A 153 42.26 79.55 -20.86
C LEU A 153 43.79 79.55 -20.80
N LEU A 154 44.43 78.44 -21.14
CA LEU A 154 45.89 78.32 -21.17
C LEU A 154 46.50 79.30 -22.19
N VAL A 155 45.93 79.38 -23.40
CA VAL A 155 46.34 80.35 -24.42
C VAL A 155 46.15 81.79 -23.93
N CYS A 156 45.01 82.10 -23.32
CA CYS A 156 44.72 83.42 -22.76
C CYS A 156 45.68 83.83 -21.63
N ILE A 157 46.23 82.89 -20.87
CA ILE A 157 47.21 83.17 -19.81
C ILE A 157 48.64 83.26 -20.38
N THR A 158 49.00 82.38 -21.30
CA THR A 158 50.36 82.31 -21.86
C THR A 158 50.70 83.48 -22.77
N ILE A 159 49.78 83.95 -23.62
CA ILE A 159 50.05 85.07 -24.54
C ILE A 159 50.43 86.37 -23.78
N PRO A 160 49.69 86.83 -22.76
CA PRO A 160 50.08 87.98 -21.95
C PRO A 160 51.41 87.78 -21.23
N LEU A 161 51.68 86.59 -20.67
CA LEU A 161 52.95 86.30 -20.00
C LEU A 161 54.13 86.35 -20.98
N LEU A 162 53.97 85.80 -22.18
CA LEU A 162 54.96 85.87 -23.26
C LEU A 162 55.21 87.32 -23.68
N LYS A 163 54.14 88.12 -23.86
CA LYS A 163 54.26 89.55 -24.17
C LYS A 163 55.02 90.30 -23.06
N LEU A 164 54.66 90.04 -21.80
CA LEU A 164 55.29 90.67 -20.64
C LEU A 164 56.78 90.28 -20.51
N ALA A 165 57.12 89.00 -20.77
CA ALA A 165 58.50 88.53 -20.83
C ALA A 165 59.29 89.13 -22.00
N TYR A 166 58.68 89.24 -23.18
CA TYR A 166 59.28 89.87 -24.36
C TYR A 166 59.57 91.35 -24.12
N ASP A 167 58.61 92.09 -23.55
CA ASP A 167 58.77 93.50 -23.18
C ASP A 167 59.88 93.68 -22.13
N MET A 168 60.02 92.77 -21.16
CA MET A 168 61.12 92.78 -20.18
C MET A 168 62.48 92.50 -20.83
N LEU A 169 62.58 91.53 -21.74
CA LEU A 169 63.84 91.21 -22.44
C LEU A 169 64.31 92.38 -23.30
N ILE A 170 63.42 93.02 -24.06
CA ILE A 170 63.77 94.20 -24.88
C ILE A 170 64.32 95.32 -24.00
N LYS A 171 63.64 95.63 -22.89
CA LYS A 171 64.11 96.64 -21.94
C LYS A 171 65.48 96.33 -21.35
N PHE A 172 65.82 95.05 -21.14
CA PHE A 172 67.12 94.62 -20.62
C PHE A 172 68.23 94.67 -21.68
N THR A 173 67.94 94.45 -22.97
CA THR A 173 68.94 94.50 -24.05
C THR A 173 69.25 95.91 -24.58
N LEU A 174 68.35 96.87 -24.33
CA LEU A 174 68.53 98.28 -24.73
C LEU A 174 69.16 99.15 -23.62
N ASN A 175 69.61 98.56 -22.52
CA ASN A 175 70.25 99.21 -21.39
C ASN A 175 71.63 98.58 -21.14
#